data_AF-A0A7S3FTR4-F1
#
_entry.id   AF-A0A7S3FTR4-F1
#
_cell.length_a   1.000
_cell.length_b   1.000
_cell.length_c   1.000
_cell.angle_alpha   90.00
_cell.angle_beta   90.00
_cell.angle_gamma   90.00
#
_symmetry.space_group_name_H-M   'P 1'
#
loop_
_entity.id
_entity.type
_entity.pdbx_description
1 polymer ?
#
loop_
_entity_poly.entity_id
_entity_poly.type
_entity_poly.pdbx_seq_one_letter_code
_entity_poly.pdbx_strand_id
1 'polypeptide(L)'
;MKVLLPMVQRNGTELLWPDSEIEKETIQGKFADNDTDNIMFFFNKPPKWNEQVQAFVLNFNGRVDKASVKNFQLIDEYDDNKIYMQFGRVGKDQFNMDCAFPFSLFQ
;
A
#
# COMPACT_ATOMS: atom_id res chain seq x y z
N MET A 1 4.33 5.09 6.04
CA MET A 1 4.47 3.68 5.62
C MET A 1 4.86 3.67 4.16
N LYS A 2 5.90 2.90 3.82
CA LYS A 2 6.30 2.60 2.44
C LYS A 2 6.23 1.08 2.29
N VAL A 3 5.61 0.61 1.22
CA VAL A 3 5.45 -0.80 0.89
C VAL A 3 6.25 -1.05 -0.36
N LEU A 4 7.14 -2.03 -0.31
CA LEU A 4 7.97 -2.45 -1.44
C LEU A 4 7.41 -3.75 -1.97
N LEU A 5 7.28 -3.85 -3.29
CA LEU A 5 6.81 -5.04 -3.97
C LEU A 5 7.77 -5.37 -5.12
N PRO A 6 8.11 -6.65 -5.35
CA PRO A 6 8.78 -7.04 -6.59
C PRO A 6 7.98 -6.57 -7.81
N MET A 7 8.67 -6.22 -8.88
CA MET A 7 8.00 -5.75 -10.10
C MET A 7 7.02 -6.81 -10.64
N VAL A 8 5.77 -6.40 -10.86
CA VAL A 8 4.76 -7.22 -11.53
C VAL A 8 4.51 -6.65 -12.92
N GLN A 9 4.78 -7.46 -13.94
CA GLN A 9 4.54 -7.10 -15.33
C GLN A 9 3.05 -6.99 -15.64
N ARG A 10 2.69 -6.26 -16.70
CA ARG A 10 1.29 -6.05 -17.12
C ARG A 10 0.53 -7.34 -17.45
N ASN A 11 1.23 -8.39 -17.81
CA ASN A 11 0.66 -9.73 -18.05
C ASN A 11 0.43 -10.53 -16.75
N GLY A 12 0.68 -9.95 -15.58
CA GLY A 12 0.55 -10.60 -14.27
C GLY A 12 1.77 -11.41 -13.85
N THR A 13 2.85 -11.45 -14.63
CA THR A 13 4.09 -12.12 -14.22
C THR A 13 4.80 -11.29 -13.15
N GLU A 14 4.86 -11.83 -11.94
CA GLU A 14 5.65 -11.27 -10.84
C GLU A 14 7.12 -11.68 -10.97
N LEU A 15 8.02 -10.72 -10.75
CA LEU A 15 9.43 -11.01 -10.58
C LEU A 15 9.62 -11.77 -9.27
N LEU A 16 10.15 -13.00 -9.35
CA LEU A 16 10.52 -13.75 -8.15
C LEU A 16 11.71 -13.05 -7.47
N TRP A 17 11.53 -12.72 -6.19
CA TRP A 17 12.61 -12.27 -5.33
C TRP A 17 13.12 -13.47 -4.52
N PRO A 18 14.35 -13.97 -4.77
CA PRO A 18 14.87 -15.10 -4.02
C PRO A 18 15.07 -14.75 -2.54
N ASP A 19 14.83 -15.72 -1.66
CA ASP A 19 15.21 -15.60 -0.26
C ASP A 19 16.73 -15.50 -0.15
N SER A 20 17.21 -14.48 0.56
CA SER A 20 18.64 -14.27 0.82
C SER A 20 18.83 -13.72 2.23
N GLU A 21 19.85 -14.22 2.94
CA GLU A 21 20.30 -13.68 4.22
C GLU A 21 21.24 -12.47 4.05
N ILE A 22 21.68 -12.20 2.82
CA ILE A 22 22.55 -11.06 2.51
C ILE A 22 21.67 -9.82 2.41
N GLU A 23 21.80 -8.90 3.38
CA GLU A 23 20.97 -7.70 3.48
C GLU A 23 20.86 -6.92 2.17
N LYS A 24 21.98 -6.74 1.45
CA LYS A 24 22.04 -6.03 0.16
C LYS A 24 21.28 -6.70 -0.98
N GLU A 25 20.97 -7.99 -0.88
CA GLU A 25 20.19 -8.74 -1.86
C GLU A 25 18.69 -8.74 -1.54
N THR A 26 18.30 -8.33 -0.32
CA THR A 26 16.89 -8.16 0.05
C THR A 26 16.27 -6.98 -0.69
N ILE A 27 14.94 -6.97 -0.81
CA ILE A 27 14.21 -5.85 -1.40
C ILE A 27 14.45 -4.54 -0.64
N GLN A 28 14.63 -4.61 0.69
CA GLN A 28 14.92 -3.43 1.51
C GLN A 28 16.34 -2.92 1.28
N GLY A 29 17.33 -3.82 1.21
CA GLY A 29 18.73 -3.46 0.97
C GLY A 29 18.94 -2.85 -0.41
N LYS A 30 18.37 -3.47 -1.46
CA LYS A 30 18.40 -2.90 -2.80
C LYS A 30 17.74 -1.53 -2.87
N PHE A 31 16.57 -1.37 -2.23
CA PHE A 31 15.90 -0.08 -2.14
C PHE A 31 16.75 0.98 -1.42
N ALA A 32 17.46 0.61 -0.34
CA ALA A 32 18.35 1.51 0.40
C ALA A 32 19.58 1.96 -0.43
N ASP A 33 20.08 1.09 -1.31
CA ASP A 33 21.19 1.39 -2.23
C ASP A 33 20.73 2.15 -3.50
N ASN A 34 19.45 2.54 -3.58
CA ASN A 34 18.79 3.14 -4.76
C ASN A 34 18.73 2.22 -6.00
N ASP A 35 18.95 0.91 -5.85
CA ASP A 35 18.70 -0.10 -6.88
C ASP A 35 17.19 -0.44 -6.91
N THR A 36 16.43 0.34 -7.68
CA THR A 36 14.95 0.30 -7.70
C THR A 36 14.35 -0.21 -9.01
N ASP A 37 15.17 -0.60 -9.99
CA ASP A 37 14.72 -1.01 -11.32
C ASP A 37 13.70 -2.16 -11.30
N ASN A 38 13.74 -3.00 -10.28
CA ASN A 38 12.90 -4.17 -10.09
C ASN A 38 11.93 -4.06 -8.92
N ILE A 39 11.74 -2.85 -8.37
CA ILE A 39 10.97 -2.60 -7.16
C ILE A 39 9.86 -1.61 -7.46
N MET A 40 8.62 -2.06 -7.26
CA MET A 40 7.47 -1.16 -7.16
C MET A 40 7.38 -0.68 -5.71
N PHE A 41 7.10 0.59 -5.49
CA PHE A 41 6.87 1.10 -4.14
C PHE A 41 5.60 1.92 -4.05
N PHE A 42 4.88 1.72 -2.95
CA PHE A 42 3.62 2.37 -2.64
C PHE A 42 3.76 3.04 -1.29
N PHE A 43 2.96 4.07 -1.05
CA PHE A 43 2.98 4.79 0.21
C PHE A 43 1.56 5.11 0.67
N ASN A 44 1.45 5.35 1.98
CA ASN A 44 0.17 5.73 2.56
C ASN A 44 -0.29 7.07 1.99
N LYS A 45 -1.52 7.12 1.50
CA LYS A 45 -2.18 8.32 1.01
C LYS A 45 -2.30 9.33 2.15
N PRO A 46 -1.82 10.57 1.98
CA PRO A 46 -2.00 11.59 3.00
C PRO A 46 -3.49 11.94 3.13
N PRO A 47 -4.03 12.04 4.36
CA PRO A 47 -5.41 12.44 4.56
C PRO A 47 -5.62 13.89 4.12
N LYS A 48 -6.83 14.19 3.64
CA LYS A 48 -7.21 15.55 3.24
C LYS A 48 -8.01 16.20 4.36
N TRP A 49 -7.81 17.50 4.58
CA TRP A 49 -8.62 18.25 5.54
C TRP A 49 -10.07 18.28 5.08
N ASN A 50 -11.00 17.96 5.97
CA ASN A 50 -12.43 18.07 5.74
C ASN A 50 -13.02 19.09 6.72
N GLU A 51 -13.53 20.20 6.16
CA GLU A 51 -14.08 21.31 6.94
C GLU A 51 -15.35 20.95 7.71
N GLN A 52 -16.17 20.03 7.22
CA GLN A 52 -17.44 19.68 7.89
C GLN A 52 -17.20 18.95 9.20
N VAL A 53 -16.19 18.07 9.24
CA VAL A 53 -15.82 17.30 10.43
C VAL A 53 -14.61 17.86 11.18
N GLN A 54 -14.01 18.95 10.67
CA GLN A 54 -12.83 19.63 11.24
C GLN A 54 -11.68 18.65 11.54
N ALA A 55 -11.41 17.75 10.59
CA ALA A 55 -10.39 16.72 10.75
C ALA A 55 -9.76 16.31 9.42
N PHE A 56 -8.56 15.73 9.49
CA PHE A 56 -7.93 15.06 8.35
C PHE A 56 -8.55 13.68 8.14
N VAL A 57 -9.14 13.45 6.97
CA VAL A 57 -9.86 12.22 6.63
C VAL A 57 -9.40 11.63 5.30
N LEU A 58 -9.61 10.32 5.16
CA LEU A 58 -9.53 9.60 3.90
C LEU A 58 -10.93 9.14 3.51
N ASN A 59 -11.23 9.20 2.21
CA ASN A 59 -12.49 8.69 1.69
C ASN A 59 -12.35 7.20 1.35
N PHE A 60 -13.00 6.35 2.15
CA PHE A 60 -13.04 4.90 1.96
C PHE A 60 -14.30 4.42 1.22
N ASN A 61 -15.12 5.32 0.66
CA ASN A 61 -16.35 4.99 -0.07
C ASN A 61 -17.28 4.02 0.68
N GLY A 62 -17.44 4.23 2.00
CA GLY A 62 -18.27 3.39 2.87
C GLY A 62 -17.64 2.04 3.28
N ARG A 63 -16.40 1.75 2.88
CA ARG A 63 -15.69 0.51 3.29
C ARG A 63 -15.12 0.57 4.71
N VAL A 64 -15.15 1.75 5.35
CA VAL A 64 -14.64 1.98 6.71
C VAL A 64 -15.67 2.79 7.48
N ASP A 65 -15.98 2.35 8.70
CA ASP A 65 -17.02 2.97 9.55
C ASP A 65 -16.45 3.46 10.90
N LYS A 66 -15.33 2.90 11.37
CA LYS A 66 -14.76 3.24 12.67
C LYS A 66 -13.39 3.89 12.53
N ALA A 67 -13.15 4.93 13.33
CA ALA A 67 -11.84 5.54 13.47
C ALA A 67 -10.81 4.52 13.99
N SER A 68 -9.63 4.49 13.36
CA SER A 68 -8.51 3.66 13.78
C SER A 68 -7.22 4.19 13.18
N VAL A 69 -6.13 4.09 13.93
CA VAL A 69 -4.76 4.31 13.42
C VAL A 69 -4.37 3.29 12.35
N LYS A 70 -5.12 2.19 12.23
CA LYS A 70 -4.92 1.15 11.22
C LYS A 70 -5.58 1.47 9.89
N ASN A 71 -6.40 2.52 9.77
CA ASN A 71 -7.06 2.84 8.52
C ASN A 71 -6.07 3.49 7.54
N PHE A 72 -5.85 2.89 6.38
CA PHE A 72 -4.91 3.40 5.38
C PHE A 72 -5.35 3.11 3.95
N GLN A 73 -4.83 3.89 3.02
CA GLN A 73 -4.92 3.66 1.58
C GLN A 73 -3.51 3.72 0.99
N LEU A 74 -3.14 2.76 0.15
CA LEU A 74 -1.86 2.77 -0.57
C LEU A 74 -2.06 3.36 -1.97
N ILE A 75 -1.17 4.28 -2.32
CA ILE A 75 -1.06 4.93 -3.63
C ILE A 75 0.38 4.80 -4.14
N ASP A 76 0.58 5.07 -5.43
CA ASP A 76 1.91 5.26 -6.01
C ASP A 76 2.24 6.75 -6.16
N GLU A 77 3.41 7.05 -6.70
CA GLU A 77 3.89 8.43 -6.91
C GLU A 77 3.30 9.10 -8.16
N TYR A 78 2.62 8.33 -9.02
CA TYR A 78 2.14 8.80 -10.32
C TYR A 78 0.68 9.24 -10.29
N ASP A 79 -0.16 8.57 -9.51
CA ASP A 79 -1.60 8.86 -9.39
C ASP A 79 -2.12 8.65 -7.96
N ASP A 80 -2.44 9.77 -7.28
CA ASP A 80 -3.00 9.75 -5.93
C ASP A 80 -4.47 9.28 -5.88
N ASN A 81 -5.14 9.13 -7.03
CA ASN A 81 -6.54 8.69 -7.11
C ASN A 81 -6.66 7.18 -7.24
N LYS A 82 -5.64 6.52 -7.79
CA LYS A 82 -5.62 5.06 -7.88
C LYS A 82 -5.24 4.45 -6.54
N ILE A 83 -6.22 3.85 -5.88
CA ILE A 83 -6.01 3.13 -4.62
C ILE A 83 -5.63 1.69 -4.93
N TYR A 84 -4.40 1.30 -4.58
CA TYR A 84 -3.87 -0.04 -4.81
C TYR A 84 -4.24 -1.02 -3.70
N MET A 85 -4.34 -0.51 -2.47
CA MET A 85 -4.85 -1.27 -1.33
C MET A 85 -5.55 -0.31 -0.39
N GLN A 86 -6.68 -0.72 0.17
CA GLN A 86 -7.25 -0.03 1.33
C GLN A 86 -7.57 -1.03 2.43
N PHE A 87 -7.32 -0.58 3.65
CA PHE A 87 -7.62 -1.35 4.84
C PHE A 87 -8.29 -0.43 5.85
N GLY A 88 -9.35 -0.91 6.49
CA GLY A 88 -9.89 -0.17 7.62
C GLY A 88 -11.01 -0.84 8.39
N ARG A 89 -11.28 -0.28 9.55
CA ARG A 89 -12.11 -0.87 10.60
C ARG A 89 -13.60 -0.65 10.33
N VAL A 90 -14.38 -1.72 10.47
CA VAL A 90 -15.85 -1.71 10.38
C VAL A 90 -16.53 -2.16 11.67
N GLY A 91 -15.82 -2.85 12.56
CA GLY A 91 -16.35 -3.31 13.86
C GLY A 91 -15.27 -3.36 14.94
N LYS A 92 -15.57 -3.95 16.10
CA LYS A 92 -14.58 -4.06 17.20
C LYS A 92 -13.32 -4.77 16.73
N ASP A 93 -13.47 -5.92 16.08
CA ASP A 93 -12.37 -6.76 15.60
C ASP A 93 -12.58 -7.16 14.14
N GLN A 94 -13.24 -6.30 13.36
CA GLN A 94 -13.59 -6.54 11.96
C GLN A 94 -13.04 -5.41 11.08
N PHE A 95 -12.45 -5.81 9.96
CA PHE A 95 -11.79 -4.92 9.01
C PHE A 95 -12.13 -5.35 7.59
N ASN A 96 -12.26 -4.37 6.70
CA ASN A 96 -12.27 -4.61 5.26
C ASN A 96 -10.85 -4.43 4.73
N MET A 97 -10.48 -5.28 3.78
CA MET A 97 -9.27 -5.17 2.98
C MET A 97 -9.66 -5.31 1.51
N ASP A 98 -9.36 -4.29 0.71
CA ASP A 98 -9.50 -4.35 -0.74
C ASP A 98 -8.12 -4.17 -1.35
N CYS A 99 -7.76 -5.04 -2.30
CA CYS A 99 -6.50 -4.97 -3.04
C CYS A 99 -6.78 -4.91 -4.55
N ALA A 100 -5.94 -4.18 -5.27
CA ALA A 100 -5.96 -4.10 -6.72
C ALA A 100 -4.58 -4.47 -7.27
N PHE A 101 -4.54 -4.88 -8.54
CA PHE A 101 -3.29 -5.11 -9.25
C PHE A 101 -2.32 -3.93 -9.06
N PRO A 102 -1.05 -4.17 -8.68
CA PRO A 102 -0.32 -5.44 -8.76
C PRO A 102 -0.37 -6.32 -7.49
N PHE A 103 -1.10 -5.92 -6.45
CA PHE A 103 -1.16 -6.69 -5.22
C PHE A 103 -1.95 -7.99 -5.39
N SER A 104 -1.50 -9.04 -4.70
CA SER A 104 -2.27 -10.24 -4.42
C SER A 104 -2.80 -10.21 -2.98
N LEU A 105 -3.72 -11.12 -2.65
CA LEU A 105 -4.26 -11.23 -1.28
C LEU A 105 -3.26 -11.77 -0.25
N PHE A 106 -2.13 -12.35 -0.69
CA PHE A 106 -1.16 -12.98 0.21
C PHE A 106 -0.06 -12.03 0.67
N GLN A 107 0.32 -11.05 -0.15
CA GLN A 107 1.35 -10.05 0.14
C GLN A 107 0.95 -9.14 1.30
#